data_AF-A0A150RLB5-F1
#
_entry.id   AF-A0A150RLB5-F1
#
_cell.length_a   1.000
_cell.length_b   1.000
_cell.length_c   1.000
_cell.angle_alpha   90.00
_cell.angle_beta   90.00
_cell.angle_gamma   90.00
#
_symmetry.space_group_name_H-M   'P 1'
#
loop_
_entity.id
_entity.type
_entity.pdbx_description
1 polymer ?
#
loop_
_entity_poly.entity_id
_entity_poly.type
_entity_poly.pdbx_seq_one_letter_code
_entity_poly.pdbx_strand_id
1 'polypeptide(L)'
;MADPTTESPQPEPAPDAALSIALHSIEFRSDHGLMRACKGETGWRSGGDLCPQPEWTPEHAVPVSISMGRNLVIRLGLESRGGAPGAAPAGIRGVGPGGMTFESRRLARGGAPLDLVSSRKIERKIQKIRLTLDWSAVRARVSPAHTSNIVYVTMGRPQTDKQDIWQEDGVTLKRMDRSVSWIGPLDTLDPHAIVDGLLARFPTYTLLPSPRVPRQYHHPTYLNDEGGAWPMSDYPEETGECQAIVRLVRGMLRQLGIPGRTRLIVVWGDPNVGGGRETLSADLEEQPWAGLDVTKTVGDRVWRAALIDGPVEAGKTYPASHTRLPDGTLSPGLNRYEAALEFSHGGQTRYYAGGAGVFDSAEPILGVFWGLIWFSSAPNDGYRVEEIVATYRSSGGG
;
A
#
# COMPACT_ATOMS: atom_id res chain seq x y z
N MET A 1 67.58 -54.70 40.60
CA MET A 1 67.92 -53.36 40.08
C MET A 1 66.94 -53.06 38.97
N ALA A 2 66.14 -52.01 39.13
CA ALA A 2 65.00 -51.70 38.28
C ALA A 2 65.44 -50.94 37.01
N ASP A 3 64.81 -51.30 35.90
CA ASP A 3 65.01 -50.79 34.54
C ASP A 3 64.38 -49.40 34.40
N PRO A 4 65.11 -48.36 33.96
CA PRO A 4 64.55 -47.04 33.79
C PRO A 4 63.99 -46.84 32.36
N THR A 5 63.03 -45.91 32.28
CA THR A 5 62.56 -45.24 31.05
C THR A 5 61.72 -46.05 30.06
N THR A 6 60.42 -46.19 30.37
CA THR A 6 59.38 -46.19 29.33
C THR A 6 58.76 -44.80 29.29
N GLU A 7 59.23 -43.96 28.38
CA GLU A 7 58.63 -42.65 28.09
C GLU A 7 57.31 -42.91 27.37
N SER A 8 56.19 -42.54 28.00
CA SER A 8 54.86 -42.63 27.39
C SER A 8 54.82 -41.77 26.11
N PRO A 9 54.28 -42.28 24.99
CA PRO A 9 54.15 -41.48 23.78
C PRO A 9 53.30 -40.23 24.07
N GLN A 10 53.87 -39.06 23.78
CA GLN A 10 53.10 -37.81 23.79
C GLN A 10 51.89 -37.95 22.85
N PRO A 11 50.68 -37.58 23.28
CA PRO A 11 49.53 -37.55 22.39
C PRO A 11 49.85 -36.61 21.23
N GLU A 12 49.65 -37.10 20.00
CA GLU A 12 49.75 -36.27 18.79
C GLU A 12 48.90 -35.00 18.98
N PRO A 13 49.44 -33.81 18.65
CA PRO A 13 48.67 -32.58 18.72
C PRO A 13 47.42 -32.74 17.85
N ALA A 14 46.24 -32.54 18.46
CA ALA A 14 44.98 -32.58 17.75
C ALA A 14 45.07 -31.64 16.53
N PRO A 15 44.58 -32.06 15.34
CA PRO A 15 44.65 -31.23 14.15
C PRO A 15 44.00 -29.87 14.44
N ASP A 16 44.73 -28.79 14.15
CA ASP A 16 44.24 -27.42 14.31
C ASP A 16 42.84 -27.33 13.68
N ALA A 17 41.83 -27.04 14.52
CA ALA A 17 40.46 -26.93 14.06
C ALA A 17 40.38 -25.92 12.93
N ALA A 18 39.85 -26.35 11.78
CA ALA A 18 39.75 -25.50 10.59
C ALA A 18 39.03 -24.19 10.93
N LEU A 19 39.62 -23.06 10.52
CA LEU A 19 39.08 -21.73 10.77
C LEU A 19 37.68 -21.61 10.15
N SER A 20 36.71 -21.17 10.95
CA SER A 20 35.32 -20.97 10.54
C SER A 20 34.80 -19.63 11.04
N ILE A 21 33.86 -19.06 10.29
CA ILE A 21 33.13 -17.84 10.62
C ILE A 21 31.66 -18.21 10.72
N ALA A 22 31.09 -18.06 11.91
CA ALA A 22 29.66 -18.12 12.11
C ALA A 22 29.05 -16.75 11.78
N LEU A 23 28.07 -16.74 10.87
CA LEU A 23 27.23 -15.58 10.57
C LEU A 23 25.96 -15.70 11.40
N HIS A 24 25.85 -14.86 12.43
CA HIS A 24 24.75 -14.89 13.39
C HIS A 24 23.61 -13.96 13.01
N SER A 25 23.92 -12.87 12.33
CA SER A 25 22.89 -11.89 11.97
C SER A 25 23.26 -11.03 10.77
N ILE A 26 22.21 -10.55 10.09
CA ILE A 26 22.29 -9.49 9.10
C ILE A 26 21.25 -8.43 9.48
N GLU A 27 21.72 -7.21 9.75
CA GLU A 27 20.86 -6.05 9.98
C GLU A 27 20.92 -5.10 8.79
N PHE A 28 19.78 -4.69 8.24
CA PHE A 28 19.67 -3.86 7.05
C PHE A 28 19.62 -2.37 7.42
N ARG A 29 20.78 -1.73 7.46
CA ARG A 29 20.92 -0.29 7.77
C ARG A 29 20.24 0.64 6.76
N SER A 30 19.97 0.14 5.55
CA SER A 30 19.22 0.86 4.51
C SER A 30 17.70 0.70 4.62
N ASP A 31 17.19 -0.14 5.53
CA ASP A 31 15.75 -0.28 5.78
C ASP A 31 15.14 1.03 6.30
N HIS A 32 13.86 1.25 6.00
CA HIS A 32 13.15 2.40 6.52
C HIS A 32 12.90 2.32 8.04
N GLY A 33 12.86 1.11 8.62
CA GLY A 33 12.56 0.87 10.03
C GLY A 33 11.08 1.10 10.38
N LEU A 34 10.19 1.00 9.38
CA LEU A 34 8.77 1.34 9.54
C LEU A 34 7.83 0.12 9.50
N MET A 35 8.30 -1.02 9.00
CA MET A 35 7.43 -2.17 8.74
C MET A 35 6.97 -2.82 10.05
N ARG A 36 5.67 -3.14 10.12
CA ARG A 36 5.01 -3.82 11.23
C ARG A 36 4.35 -5.12 10.81
N ALA A 37 3.98 -5.92 11.82
CA ALA A 37 3.20 -7.14 11.67
C ALA A 37 3.85 -8.16 10.71
N CYS A 38 5.18 -8.34 10.80
CA CYS A 38 5.91 -9.29 9.95
C CYS A 38 5.55 -10.77 10.17
N LYS A 39 4.77 -11.08 11.21
CA LYS A 39 4.20 -12.41 11.48
C LYS A 39 2.78 -12.60 10.91
N GLY A 40 2.20 -11.57 10.29
CA GLY A 40 0.88 -11.64 9.63
C GLY A 40 -0.33 -11.50 10.57
N GLU A 41 -0.14 -11.00 11.78
CA GLU A 41 -1.10 -11.14 12.89
C GLU A 41 -2.27 -10.15 12.86
N THR A 42 -2.22 -9.09 12.05
CA THR A 42 -3.19 -7.97 12.13
C THR A 42 -4.12 -7.82 10.94
N GLY A 43 -4.06 -8.74 9.97
CA GLY A 43 -4.83 -8.64 8.74
C GLY A 43 -4.53 -7.33 8.00
N TRP A 44 -5.56 -6.49 7.82
CA TRP A 44 -5.45 -5.20 7.13
C TRP A 44 -5.28 -4.01 8.07
N ARG A 45 -5.38 -4.20 9.40
CA ARG A 45 -5.26 -3.12 10.38
C ARG A 45 -3.85 -2.57 10.44
N SER A 46 -3.73 -1.27 10.72
CA SER A 46 -2.47 -0.55 10.92
C SER A 46 -1.92 -0.78 12.33
N GLY A 47 -1.58 -2.04 12.63
CA GLY A 47 -1.17 -2.44 13.98
C GLY A 47 -0.02 -3.44 13.98
N GLY A 48 0.24 -3.99 15.17
CA GLY A 48 1.26 -5.00 15.40
C GLY A 48 2.64 -4.42 15.69
N ASP A 49 3.50 -5.30 16.17
CA ASP A 49 4.87 -4.94 16.53
C ASP A 49 5.68 -4.57 15.28
N LEU A 50 6.66 -3.69 15.48
CA LEU A 50 7.70 -3.45 14.50
C LEU A 50 8.42 -4.77 14.19
N CYS A 51 8.82 -4.94 12.93
CA CYS A 51 9.58 -6.12 12.54
C CYS A 51 10.90 -6.16 13.33
N PRO A 52 11.29 -7.33 13.85
CA PRO A 52 12.45 -7.45 14.73
C PRO A 52 13.74 -7.12 13.99
N GLN A 53 14.68 -6.52 14.72
CA GLN A 53 16.07 -6.35 14.31
C GLN A 53 16.95 -7.27 15.15
N PRO A 54 17.95 -7.95 14.59
CA PRO A 54 18.33 -7.95 13.16
C PRO A 54 17.28 -8.66 12.29
N GLU A 55 17.14 -8.22 11.04
CA GLU A 55 16.10 -8.72 10.14
C GLU A 55 16.39 -10.12 9.60
N TRP A 56 17.60 -10.63 9.80
CA TRP A 56 17.95 -12.02 9.55
C TRP A 56 18.80 -12.58 10.69
N THR A 57 18.44 -13.79 11.11
CA THR A 57 19.25 -14.73 11.91
C THR A 57 19.06 -16.14 11.35
N PRO A 58 19.80 -17.16 11.84
CA PRO A 58 19.49 -18.55 11.50
C PRO A 58 18.07 -18.99 11.87
N GLU A 59 17.44 -18.40 12.88
CA GLU A 59 16.09 -18.76 13.34
C GLU A 59 14.97 -18.06 12.57
N HIS A 60 15.21 -16.83 12.07
CA HIS A 60 14.18 -16.07 11.36
C HIS A 60 14.73 -15.17 10.25
N ALA A 61 13.85 -14.86 9.30
CA ALA A 61 14.08 -13.83 8.29
C ALA A 61 12.82 -12.99 8.18
N VAL A 62 12.92 -11.69 8.44
CA VAL A 62 11.81 -10.75 8.29
C VAL A 62 12.04 -9.81 7.10
N PRO A 63 10.98 -9.44 6.37
CA PRO A 63 11.13 -8.55 5.22
C PRO A 63 11.57 -7.13 5.59
N VAL A 64 12.25 -6.47 4.66
CA VAL A 64 12.66 -5.06 4.76
C VAL A 64 12.08 -4.23 3.63
N SER A 65 12.03 -2.92 3.79
CA SER A 65 11.59 -1.97 2.76
C SER A 65 12.66 -0.90 2.53
N ILE A 66 13.05 -0.70 1.27
CA ILE A 66 14.19 0.15 0.92
C ILE A 66 13.86 0.98 -0.31
N SER A 67 14.24 2.26 -0.30
CA SER A 67 14.07 3.13 -1.46
C SER A 67 14.94 2.68 -2.63
N MET A 68 14.35 2.66 -3.83
CA MET A 68 15.02 2.30 -5.08
C MET A 68 16.21 3.22 -5.41
N GLY A 69 17.15 2.74 -6.23
CA GLY A 69 18.30 3.54 -6.65
C GLY A 69 19.34 3.83 -5.54
N ARG A 70 19.25 3.15 -4.40
CA ARG A 70 20.22 3.22 -3.29
C ARG A 70 21.06 1.96 -3.20
N ASN A 71 22.24 2.06 -2.59
CA ASN A 71 23.00 0.87 -2.19
C ASN A 71 22.32 0.23 -0.98
N LEU A 72 22.36 -1.10 -0.91
CA LEU A 72 22.06 -1.82 0.31
C LEU A 72 23.22 -1.63 1.29
N VAL A 73 22.89 -1.33 2.54
CA VAL A 73 23.87 -1.27 3.62
C VAL A 73 23.44 -2.30 4.65
N ILE A 74 24.34 -3.24 4.96
CA ILE A 74 24.09 -4.32 5.93
C ILE A 74 25.15 -4.30 7.01
N ARG A 75 24.77 -4.65 8.23
CA ARG A 75 25.68 -4.94 9.33
C ARG A 75 25.65 -6.43 9.61
N LEU A 76 26.81 -7.08 9.53
CA LEU A 76 26.97 -8.49 9.85
C LEU A 76 27.35 -8.67 11.32
N GLY A 77 26.65 -9.56 12.01
CA GLY A 77 27.10 -10.15 13.28
C GLY A 77 27.89 -11.42 13.00
N LEU A 78 29.20 -11.40 13.28
CA LEU A 78 30.11 -12.50 12.96
C LEU A 78 30.81 -13.01 14.23
N GLU A 79 31.02 -14.31 14.32
CA GLU A 79 31.87 -14.93 15.35
C GLU A 79 32.91 -15.82 14.66
N SER A 80 34.19 -15.67 14.99
CA SER A 80 35.24 -16.55 14.47
C SER A 80 35.49 -17.71 15.44
N ARG A 81 35.52 -18.95 14.92
CA ARG A 81 35.78 -20.18 15.70
C ARG A 81 36.90 -21.00 15.07
N GLY A 82 37.74 -21.58 15.92
CA GLY A 82 38.89 -22.40 15.51
C GLY A 82 40.06 -21.59 14.96
N GLY A 83 41.13 -22.29 14.54
CA GLY A 83 42.37 -21.70 14.02
C GLY A 83 43.44 -21.42 15.09
N ALA A 84 44.70 -21.46 14.65
CA ALA A 84 45.85 -21.13 15.49
C ALA A 84 45.77 -19.68 16.01
N PRO A 85 46.29 -19.37 17.22
CA PRO A 85 46.35 -18.02 17.77
C PRO A 85 47.10 -17.07 16.81
N GLY A 86 46.37 -16.31 15.98
CA GLY A 86 46.95 -15.39 14.99
C GLY A 86 46.44 -15.56 13.56
N ALA A 87 45.75 -16.67 13.24
CA ALA A 87 45.11 -16.87 11.93
C ALA A 87 43.78 -16.09 11.85
N ALA A 88 43.84 -14.78 11.69
CA ALA A 88 42.64 -13.98 11.45
C ALA A 88 42.14 -14.22 10.01
N PRO A 89 40.84 -14.50 9.81
CA PRO A 89 40.30 -14.57 8.46
C PRO A 89 40.46 -13.21 7.78
N ALA A 90 40.96 -13.22 6.55
CA ALA A 90 41.40 -12.00 5.90
C ALA A 90 40.22 -11.18 5.34
N GLY A 91 39.11 -11.82 4.95
CA GLY A 91 37.97 -11.12 4.37
C GLY A 91 36.74 -12.00 4.22
N ILE A 92 35.60 -11.35 4.01
CA ILE A 92 34.30 -11.97 3.79
C ILE A 92 33.64 -11.34 2.56
N ARG A 93 32.94 -12.17 1.78
CA ARG A 93 32.23 -11.76 0.57
C ARG A 93 30.89 -12.47 0.47
N GLY A 94 29.82 -11.69 0.32
CA GLY A 94 28.48 -12.15 -0.03
C GLY A 94 28.16 -11.82 -1.48
N VAL A 95 27.64 -12.77 -2.24
CA VAL A 95 27.22 -12.59 -3.64
C VAL A 95 25.71 -12.80 -3.73
N GLY A 96 25.00 -11.85 -4.31
CA GLY A 96 23.56 -11.89 -4.48
C GLY A 96 23.09 -11.79 -5.94
N PRO A 97 21.77 -11.65 -6.16
CA PRO A 97 21.17 -11.58 -7.48
C PRO A 97 21.75 -10.42 -8.32
N GLY A 98 21.76 -10.61 -9.64
CA GLY A 98 22.27 -9.58 -10.57
C GLY A 98 23.76 -9.26 -10.40
N GLY A 99 24.53 -10.14 -9.74
CA GLY A 99 25.94 -9.94 -9.45
C GLY A 99 26.21 -8.87 -8.39
N MET A 100 25.21 -8.53 -7.57
CA MET A 100 25.41 -7.65 -6.41
C MET A 100 26.36 -8.31 -5.42
N THR A 101 27.33 -7.56 -4.90
CA THR A 101 28.30 -8.10 -3.94
C THR A 101 28.44 -7.23 -2.70
N PHE A 102 28.68 -7.86 -1.56
CA PHE A 102 29.06 -7.22 -0.30
C PHE A 102 30.42 -7.76 0.09
N GLU A 103 31.43 -6.92 0.28
CA GLU A 103 32.80 -7.39 0.49
C GLU A 103 33.55 -6.54 1.51
N SER A 104 34.28 -7.20 2.40
CA SER A 104 35.35 -6.58 3.17
C SER A 104 36.64 -7.41 3.07
N ARG A 105 37.75 -6.71 2.88
CA ARG A 105 39.11 -7.28 2.87
C ARG A 105 39.78 -7.29 4.25
N ARG A 106 39.05 -6.92 5.30
CA ARG A 106 39.52 -6.93 6.68
C ARG A 106 38.38 -7.31 7.61
N LEU A 107 38.57 -8.35 8.41
CA LEU A 107 37.66 -8.68 9.50
C LEU A 107 38.23 -8.14 10.81
N ALA A 108 37.36 -7.50 11.60
CA ALA A 108 37.73 -7.05 12.92
C ALA A 108 38.08 -8.25 13.81
N ARG A 109 39.13 -8.12 14.62
CA ARG A 109 39.48 -9.14 15.61
C ARG A 109 38.35 -9.27 16.64
N GLY A 110 38.03 -10.50 17.02
CA GLY A 110 37.04 -10.77 18.07
C GLY A 110 35.57 -10.70 17.64
N GLY A 111 35.27 -10.66 16.33
CA GLY A 111 33.88 -10.74 15.86
C GLY A 111 33.07 -9.44 16.01
N ALA A 112 33.74 -8.28 16.04
CA ALA A 112 33.02 -7.01 16.05
C ALA A 112 32.12 -6.87 14.80
N PRO A 113 30.96 -6.20 14.90
CA PRO A 113 30.05 -6.04 13.78
C PRO A 113 30.71 -5.39 12.56
N LEU A 114 30.35 -5.86 11.37
CA LEU A 114 30.94 -5.41 10.11
C LEU A 114 29.89 -4.78 9.20
N ASP A 115 30.03 -3.49 8.91
CA ASP A 115 29.20 -2.79 7.95
C ASP A 115 29.71 -3.02 6.52
N LEU A 116 28.84 -3.49 5.63
CA LEU A 116 29.09 -3.70 4.21
C LEU A 116 28.10 -2.90 3.37
N VAL A 117 28.59 -2.40 2.25
CA VAL A 117 27.78 -1.70 1.24
C VAL A 117 27.77 -2.52 -0.03
N SER A 118 26.61 -2.65 -0.68
CA SER A 118 26.50 -3.34 -1.95
C SER A 118 27.33 -2.64 -3.03
N SER A 119 27.96 -3.43 -3.90
CA SER A 119 28.75 -2.94 -5.04
C SER A 119 27.91 -2.24 -6.11
N ARG A 120 26.59 -2.45 -6.08
CA ARG A 120 25.63 -1.88 -7.02
C ARG A 120 24.43 -1.31 -6.25
N LYS A 121 23.82 -0.27 -6.82
CA LYS A 121 22.54 0.25 -6.37
C LYS A 121 21.42 -0.72 -6.74
N ILE A 122 20.38 -0.78 -5.91
CA ILE A 122 19.12 -1.43 -6.26
C ILE A 122 18.56 -0.74 -7.49
N GLU A 123 18.03 -1.53 -8.43
CA GLU A 123 17.37 -1.03 -9.62
C GLU A 123 16.25 -0.04 -9.28
N ARG A 124 16.05 0.96 -10.15
CA ARG A 124 14.95 1.92 -10.03
C ARG A 124 13.64 1.29 -10.50
N LYS A 125 13.09 0.40 -9.69
CA LYS A 125 11.84 -0.31 -9.97
C LYS A 125 11.13 -0.63 -8.66
N ILE A 126 9.81 -0.50 -8.64
CA ILE A 126 8.98 -0.97 -7.54
C ILE A 126 8.85 -2.48 -7.69
N GLN A 127 9.41 -3.25 -6.75
CA GLN A 127 9.44 -4.71 -6.85
C GLN A 127 9.69 -5.39 -5.51
N LYS A 128 9.35 -6.69 -5.47
CA LYS A 128 9.70 -7.59 -4.37
C LYS A 128 10.89 -8.44 -4.81
N ILE A 129 12.01 -8.30 -4.12
CA ILE A 129 13.23 -9.06 -4.39
C ILE A 129 13.42 -10.11 -3.31
N ARG A 130 13.70 -11.35 -3.71
CA ARG A 130 14.27 -12.36 -2.82
C ARG A 130 15.79 -12.21 -2.84
N LEU A 131 16.35 -11.57 -1.83
CA LEU A 131 17.79 -11.36 -1.68
C LEU A 131 18.42 -12.61 -1.08
N THR A 132 18.82 -13.54 -1.94
CA THR A 132 19.64 -14.69 -1.56
C THR A 132 21.12 -14.32 -1.66
N LEU A 133 21.90 -14.56 -0.60
CA LEU A 133 23.33 -14.26 -0.56
C LEU A 133 24.15 -15.53 -0.34
N ASP A 134 25.14 -15.73 -1.19
CA ASP A 134 26.15 -16.79 -1.08
C ASP A 134 27.40 -16.22 -0.42
N TRP A 135 27.73 -16.70 0.77
CA TRP A 135 28.81 -16.21 1.60
C TRP A 135 30.07 -17.06 1.45
N SER A 136 31.21 -16.38 1.35
CA SER A 136 32.53 -16.97 1.28
C SER A 136 33.53 -16.15 2.09
N ALA A 137 34.57 -16.79 2.60
CA ALA A 137 35.64 -16.13 3.33
C ALA A 137 37.00 -16.65 2.91
N VAL A 138 38.01 -15.79 3.02
CA VAL A 138 39.39 -16.15 2.67
C VAL A 138 39.97 -17.02 3.79
N ARG A 139 40.33 -18.27 3.46
CA ARG A 139 40.90 -19.27 4.39
C ARG A 139 39.98 -19.68 5.55
N ALA A 140 38.68 -19.45 5.43
CA ALA A 140 37.69 -19.88 6.42
C ALA A 140 36.40 -20.34 5.74
N ARG A 141 35.68 -21.27 6.39
CA ARG A 141 34.31 -21.60 5.99
C ARG A 141 33.33 -20.63 6.64
N VAL A 142 32.30 -20.20 5.92
CA VAL A 142 31.21 -19.39 6.48
C VAL A 142 30.01 -20.29 6.76
N SER A 143 29.40 -20.16 7.94
CA SER A 143 28.20 -20.89 8.32
C SER A 143 27.13 -19.95 8.90
N PRO A 144 25.92 -19.89 8.32
CA PRO A 144 25.53 -20.56 7.09
C PRO A 144 26.22 -19.95 5.86
N ALA A 145 26.45 -20.77 4.84
CA ALA A 145 27.00 -20.31 3.56
C ALA A 145 25.94 -19.58 2.70
N HIS A 146 24.66 -19.72 3.02
CA HIS A 146 23.55 -19.15 2.26
C HIS A 146 22.57 -18.46 3.20
N THR A 147 22.17 -17.24 2.86
CA THR A 147 21.12 -16.49 3.58
C THR A 147 20.07 -15.98 2.61
N SER A 148 18.85 -15.69 3.07
CA SER A 148 17.76 -15.22 2.21
C SER A 148 16.84 -14.27 2.96
N ASN A 149 16.65 -13.05 2.43
CA ASN A 149 15.68 -12.07 2.92
C ASN A 149 14.73 -11.60 1.81
N ILE A 150 13.55 -11.12 2.20
CA ILE A 150 12.65 -10.42 1.28
C ILE A 150 12.91 -8.92 1.39
N VAL A 151 13.12 -8.26 0.24
CA VAL A 151 13.32 -6.82 0.14
C VAL A 151 12.20 -6.23 -0.72
N TYR A 152 11.37 -5.39 -0.14
CA TYR A 152 10.43 -4.55 -0.89
C TYR A 152 11.13 -3.27 -1.32
N VAL A 153 11.21 -3.05 -2.62
CA VAL A 153 11.80 -1.86 -3.22
C VAL A 153 10.69 -0.85 -3.46
N THR A 154 10.79 0.31 -2.81
CA THR A 154 9.79 1.38 -2.87
C THR A 154 10.34 2.59 -3.61
N MET A 155 9.47 3.51 -4.05
CA MET A 155 9.90 4.72 -4.75
C MET A 155 10.60 5.71 -3.80
N GLY A 156 10.14 5.75 -2.56
CA GLY A 156 10.72 6.53 -1.47
C GLY A 156 10.39 5.94 -0.10
N ARG A 157 10.69 6.69 0.97
CA ARG A 157 10.31 6.30 2.34
C ARG A 157 8.77 6.35 2.45
N PRO A 158 8.12 5.30 2.98
CA PRO A 158 6.69 5.34 3.25
C PRO A 158 6.28 6.54 4.12
N GLN A 159 5.10 7.10 3.87
CA GLN A 159 4.57 8.26 4.58
C GLN A 159 3.60 7.80 5.68
N THR A 160 3.82 8.25 6.92
CA THR A 160 3.04 7.82 8.11
C THR A 160 2.49 8.99 8.91
N ASP A 161 2.61 10.22 8.41
CA ASP A 161 2.21 11.46 9.07
C ASP A 161 0.69 11.63 9.24
N LYS A 162 -0.12 10.74 8.67
CA LYS A 162 -1.59 10.77 8.76
C LYS A 162 -2.20 9.45 9.25
N GLN A 163 -1.41 8.59 9.90
CA GLN A 163 -1.88 7.29 10.44
C GLN A 163 -2.96 7.41 11.52
N ASP A 164 -3.00 8.54 12.24
CA ASP A 164 -4.01 8.79 13.28
C ASP A 164 -5.30 9.41 12.71
N ILE A 165 -5.31 9.76 11.42
CA ILE A 165 -6.45 10.35 10.70
C ILE A 165 -7.08 9.31 9.78
N TRP A 166 -6.25 8.57 9.02
CA TRP A 166 -6.70 7.60 8.05
C TRP A 166 -6.30 6.19 8.45
N GLN A 167 -7.28 5.29 8.50
CA GLN A 167 -7.00 3.88 8.75
C GLN A 167 -6.17 3.23 7.64
N GLU A 168 -6.24 3.77 6.42
CA GLU A 168 -5.45 3.31 5.28
C GLU A 168 -3.95 3.58 5.46
N ASP A 169 -3.58 4.50 6.35
CA ASP A 169 -2.19 4.87 6.59
C ASP A 169 -1.50 3.93 7.57
N GLY A 170 -0.18 3.81 7.39
CA GLY A 170 0.70 2.98 8.20
C GLY A 170 1.20 1.74 7.49
N VAL A 171 2.40 1.31 7.89
CA VAL A 171 3.27 0.39 7.14
C VAL A 171 3.21 -1.00 7.76
N THR A 172 2.44 -1.90 7.14
CA THR A 172 2.42 -3.31 7.54
C THR A 172 2.90 -4.20 6.40
N LEU A 173 3.38 -5.40 6.73
CA LEU A 173 3.84 -6.36 5.73
C LEU A 173 2.76 -6.66 4.68
N LYS A 174 1.51 -6.90 5.09
CA LYS A 174 0.40 -7.21 4.17
C LYS A 174 0.12 -6.07 3.20
N ARG A 175 0.11 -4.83 3.68
CA ARG A 175 -0.10 -3.62 2.87
C ARG A 175 1.04 -3.35 1.91
N MET A 176 2.28 -3.53 2.35
CA MET A 176 3.48 -3.41 1.52
C MET A 176 3.48 -4.45 0.39
N ASP A 177 3.28 -5.72 0.73
CA ASP A 177 3.24 -6.81 -0.24
C ASP A 177 2.16 -6.58 -1.29
N ARG A 178 0.96 -6.19 -0.84
CA ARG A 178 -0.15 -5.86 -1.73
C ARG A 178 0.17 -4.69 -2.66
N SER A 179 0.71 -3.59 -2.12
CA SER A 179 1.04 -2.40 -2.91
C SER A 179 2.06 -2.71 -3.99
N VAL A 180 3.14 -3.42 -3.63
CA VAL A 180 4.17 -3.84 -4.59
C VAL A 180 3.58 -4.80 -5.64
N SER A 181 2.70 -5.72 -5.25
CA SER A 181 2.07 -6.65 -6.19
C SER A 181 1.15 -5.98 -7.22
N TRP A 182 0.53 -4.85 -6.86
CA TRP A 182 -0.38 -4.12 -7.75
C TRP A 182 0.35 -3.12 -8.65
N ILE A 183 1.36 -2.44 -8.09
CA ILE A 183 2.05 -1.33 -8.76
C ILE A 183 3.29 -1.81 -9.53
N GLY A 184 4.01 -2.81 -9.01
CA GLY A 184 5.21 -3.36 -9.67
C GLY A 184 4.97 -3.80 -11.13
N PRO A 185 3.86 -4.50 -11.45
CA PRO A 185 3.54 -4.87 -12.83
C PRO A 185 3.22 -3.71 -13.78
N LEU A 186 2.93 -2.50 -13.28
CA LEU A 186 2.69 -1.33 -14.14
C LEU A 186 3.97 -0.86 -14.84
N ASP A 187 5.15 -1.28 -14.36
CA ASP A 187 6.47 -1.00 -14.93
C ASP A 187 6.74 0.47 -15.28
N THR A 188 6.20 1.37 -14.45
CA THR A 188 6.36 2.81 -14.59
C THR A 188 6.83 3.44 -13.28
N LEU A 189 7.60 4.52 -13.39
CA LEU A 189 7.97 5.38 -12.27
C LEU A 189 7.33 6.77 -12.38
N ASP A 190 6.43 6.99 -13.35
CA ASP A 190 5.63 8.21 -13.40
C ASP A 190 4.49 8.12 -12.38
N PRO A 191 4.47 8.97 -11.34
CA PRO A 191 3.44 8.94 -10.32
C PRO A 191 2.02 9.08 -10.90
N HIS A 192 1.80 9.87 -11.95
CA HIS A 192 0.48 10.00 -12.55
C HIS A 192 0.03 8.69 -13.23
N ALA A 193 0.91 8.04 -13.99
CA ALA A 193 0.64 6.73 -14.57
C ALA A 193 0.39 5.63 -13.51
N ILE A 194 1.03 5.72 -12.33
CA ILE A 194 0.75 4.81 -11.21
C ILE A 194 -0.67 5.02 -10.68
N VAL A 195 -1.09 6.28 -10.45
CA VAL A 195 -2.45 6.57 -9.96
C VAL A 195 -3.50 6.08 -10.96
N ASP A 196 -3.31 6.38 -12.24
CA ASP A 196 -4.20 5.95 -13.31
C ASP A 196 -4.30 4.42 -13.41
N GLY A 197 -3.15 3.72 -13.40
CA GLY A 197 -3.12 2.25 -13.44
C GLY A 197 -3.75 1.58 -12.22
N LEU A 198 -3.74 2.22 -11.05
CA LEU A 198 -4.45 1.75 -9.87
C LEU A 198 -5.97 1.94 -9.99
N LEU A 199 -6.42 3.11 -10.47
CA LEU A 199 -7.84 3.38 -10.67
C LEU A 199 -8.47 2.51 -11.75
N ALA A 200 -7.72 2.17 -12.80
CA ALA A 200 -8.19 1.29 -13.87
C ALA A 200 -8.62 -0.10 -13.36
N ARG A 201 -8.22 -0.50 -12.14
CA ARG A 201 -8.71 -1.72 -11.48
C ARG A 201 -10.15 -1.62 -10.98
N PHE A 202 -10.69 -0.41 -10.90
CA PHE A 202 -12.03 -0.11 -10.42
C PHE A 202 -12.78 0.68 -11.50
N PRO A 203 -13.22 0.02 -12.60
CA PRO A 203 -13.85 0.71 -13.72
C PRO A 203 -15.21 1.34 -13.37
N THR A 204 -15.78 0.99 -12.21
CA THR A 204 -17.04 1.52 -11.71
C THR A 204 -17.05 1.47 -10.19
N TYR A 205 -17.93 2.26 -9.55
CA TYR A 205 -18.24 2.17 -8.13
C TYR A 205 -19.47 1.29 -7.87
N THR A 206 -19.73 0.94 -6.62
CA THR A 206 -21.01 0.33 -6.22
C THR A 206 -21.54 0.94 -4.94
N LEU A 207 -22.88 1.02 -4.85
CA LEU A 207 -23.63 1.40 -3.64
C LEU A 207 -24.32 0.19 -3.00
N LEU A 208 -24.18 -1.00 -3.59
CA LEU A 208 -24.80 -2.22 -3.07
C LEU A 208 -23.78 -3.09 -2.33
N PRO A 209 -24.11 -3.55 -1.11
CA PRO A 209 -23.33 -4.58 -0.44
C PRO A 209 -23.23 -5.86 -1.26
N SER A 210 -22.03 -6.43 -1.35
CA SER A 210 -21.80 -7.73 -1.96
C SER A 210 -21.73 -8.83 -0.90
N PRO A 211 -22.44 -9.97 -1.07
CA PRO A 211 -22.32 -11.09 -0.15
C PRO A 211 -20.97 -11.80 -0.21
N ARG A 212 -20.14 -11.50 -1.22
CA ARG A 212 -18.78 -12.06 -1.37
C ARG A 212 -17.77 -11.34 -0.49
N VAL A 213 -18.06 -10.10 -0.08
CA VAL A 213 -17.21 -9.34 0.83
C VAL A 213 -17.67 -9.61 2.27
N PRO A 214 -16.78 -10.06 3.18
CA PRO A 214 -17.13 -10.25 4.58
C PRO A 214 -17.75 -9.00 5.20
N ARG A 215 -18.88 -9.17 5.91
CA ARG A 215 -19.66 -8.07 6.49
C ARG A 215 -18.84 -7.13 7.37
N GLN A 216 -17.84 -7.65 8.09
CA GLN A 216 -16.94 -6.86 8.94
C GLN A 216 -16.19 -5.74 8.20
N TYR A 217 -16.07 -5.83 6.87
CA TYR A 217 -15.45 -4.78 6.07
C TYR A 217 -16.41 -3.66 5.66
N HIS A 218 -17.69 -3.74 6.00
CA HIS A 218 -18.69 -2.69 5.71
C HIS A 218 -18.72 -2.26 4.22
N HIS A 219 -18.56 -3.23 3.30
CA HIS A 219 -18.73 -2.99 1.87
C HIS A 219 -20.15 -2.44 1.59
N PRO A 220 -20.29 -1.41 0.74
CA PRO A 220 -19.27 -0.85 -0.15
C PRO A 220 -18.51 0.36 0.39
N THR A 221 -18.87 0.87 1.57
CA THR A 221 -18.27 2.08 2.16
C THR A 221 -16.82 1.85 2.65
N TYR A 222 -16.52 0.64 3.14
CA TYR A 222 -15.27 0.36 3.85
C TYR A 222 -14.96 1.32 5.01
N LEU A 223 -16.00 1.89 5.63
CA LEU A 223 -15.91 2.63 6.88
C LEU A 223 -15.95 1.65 8.06
N ASN A 224 -14.83 0.96 8.30
CA ASN A 224 -14.66 -0.09 9.30
C ASN A 224 -13.34 0.09 10.08
N ASP A 225 -13.18 -0.64 11.18
CA ASP A 225 -11.95 -0.69 11.99
C ASP A 225 -11.01 -1.86 11.62
N GLU A 226 -11.28 -2.51 10.49
CA GLU A 226 -10.55 -3.66 9.96
C GLU A 226 -9.52 -3.25 8.89
N GLY A 227 -9.05 -2.00 8.95
CA GLY A 227 -8.09 -1.46 7.99
C GLY A 227 -8.72 -0.60 6.90
N GLY A 228 -9.95 -0.12 7.09
CA GLY A 228 -10.63 0.78 6.17
C GLY A 228 -10.82 0.16 4.80
N ALA A 229 -10.34 0.84 3.75
CA ALA A 229 -10.46 0.45 2.35
C ALA A 229 -9.48 -0.65 1.89
N TRP A 230 -8.44 -0.99 2.67
CA TRP A 230 -7.48 -2.05 2.29
C TRP A 230 -8.09 -3.40 1.88
N PRO A 231 -9.15 -3.92 2.54
CA PRO A 231 -9.79 -5.16 2.14
C PRO A 231 -10.36 -5.15 0.73
N MET A 232 -10.65 -3.98 0.13
CA MET A 232 -11.02 -3.88 -1.30
C MET A 232 -10.00 -4.53 -2.21
N SER A 233 -8.72 -4.53 -1.82
CA SER A 233 -7.67 -5.15 -2.62
C SER A 233 -7.77 -6.68 -2.70
N ASP A 234 -8.45 -7.33 -1.75
CA ASP A 234 -8.77 -8.76 -1.82
C ASP A 234 -10.00 -9.04 -2.72
N TYR A 235 -10.84 -8.02 -2.98
CA TYR A 235 -12.10 -8.13 -3.73
C TYR A 235 -12.24 -7.04 -4.81
N PRO A 236 -11.26 -6.88 -5.72
CA PRO A 236 -11.28 -5.76 -6.68
C PRO A 236 -12.53 -5.78 -7.59
N GLU A 237 -13.01 -6.96 -7.93
CA GLU A 237 -14.21 -7.17 -8.77
C GLU A 237 -15.51 -6.71 -8.10
N GLU A 238 -15.55 -6.64 -6.77
CA GLU A 238 -16.72 -6.19 -6.00
C GLU A 238 -16.73 -4.67 -5.83
N THR A 239 -15.63 -3.99 -6.21
CA THR A 239 -15.40 -2.55 -6.10
C THR A 239 -15.81 -1.96 -4.72
N GLY A 240 -16.02 -0.66 -4.65
CA GLY A 240 -16.53 0.05 -3.48
C GLY A 240 -17.14 1.38 -3.91
N GLU A 241 -17.50 2.21 -2.94
CA GLU A 241 -17.90 3.59 -3.21
C GLU A 241 -16.71 4.42 -3.71
N CYS A 242 -16.97 5.52 -4.42
CA CYS A 242 -15.93 6.41 -4.94
C CYS A 242 -14.91 6.81 -3.87
N GLN A 243 -15.37 7.13 -2.64
CA GLN A 243 -14.48 7.48 -1.52
C GLN A 243 -13.58 6.32 -1.06
N ALA A 244 -14.08 5.08 -1.08
CA ALA A 244 -13.32 3.91 -0.66
C ALA A 244 -12.19 3.62 -1.67
N ILE A 245 -12.49 3.74 -2.97
CA ILE A 245 -11.52 3.61 -4.06
C ILE A 245 -10.37 4.60 -3.86
N VAL A 246 -10.67 5.90 -3.72
CA VAL A 246 -9.62 6.93 -3.62
C VAL A 246 -8.82 6.83 -2.32
N ARG A 247 -9.44 6.38 -1.21
CA ARG A 247 -8.73 6.10 0.05
C ARG A 247 -7.73 4.95 -0.09
N LEU A 248 -8.12 3.84 -0.74
CA LEU A 248 -7.21 2.73 -1.01
C LEU A 248 -6.02 3.18 -1.86
N VAL A 249 -6.28 3.88 -2.96
CA VAL A 249 -5.24 4.38 -3.87
C VAL A 249 -4.27 5.28 -3.11
N ARG A 250 -4.78 6.27 -2.36
CA ARG A 250 -3.95 7.12 -1.48
C ARG A 250 -3.10 6.30 -0.51
N GLY A 251 -3.69 5.29 0.14
CA GLY A 251 -2.99 4.38 1.04
C GLY A 251 -1.81 3.67 0.37
N MET A 252 -1.99 3.15 -0.85
CA MET A 252 -0.91 2.50 -1.62
C MET A 252 0.20 3.46 -2.03
N LEU A 253 -0.14 4.68 -2.47
CA LEU A 253 0.85 5.70 -2.83
C LEU A 253 1.74 6.05 -1.62
N ARG A 254 1.10 6.26 -0.46
CA ARG A 254 1.80 6.58 0.79
C ARG A 254 2.62 5.39 1.31
N GLN A 255 2.11 4.16 1.15
CA GLN A 255 2.79 2.92 1.52
C GLN A 255 4.11 2.72 0.75
N LEU A 256 4.17 3.13 -0.52
CA LEU A 256 5.38 3.02 -1.35
C LEU A 256 6.22 4.31 -1.42
N GLY A 257 5.84 5.35 -0.67
CA GLY A 257 6.51 6.63 -0.70
C GLY A 257 6.55 7.25 -2.10
N ILE A 258 5.48 7.08 -2.89
CA ILE A 258 5.34 7.73 -4.18
C ILE A 258 5.35 9.25 -3.95
N PRO A 259 6.23 10.02 -4.63
CA PRO A 259 6.30 11.45 -4.45
C PRO A 259 5.06 12.14 -5.02
N GLY A 260 4.65 13.22 -4.37
CA GLY A 260 3.48 14.00 -4.75
C GLY A 260 2.64 14.35 -3.54
N ARG A 261 1.73 15.31 -3.72
CA ARG A 261 0.74 15.69 -2.69
C ARG A 261 -0.58 15.02 -3.03
N THR A 262 -1.16 14.33 -2.07
CA THR A 262 -2.49 13.68 -2.18
C THR A 262 -3.48 14.41 -1.29
N ARG A 263 -4.66 14.77 -1.82
CA ARG A 263 -5.81 15.20 -1.02
C ARG A 263 -7.05 14.42 -1.45
N LEU A 264 -7.88 14.07 -0.48
CA LEU A 264 -9.15 13.41 -0.71
C LEU A 264 -10.20 14.50 -0.78
N ILE A 265 -10.68 14.81 -1.99
CA ILE A 265 -11.73 15.82 -2.14
C ILE A 265 -13.06 15.16 -2.46
N VAL A 266 -14.14 15.85 -2.10
CA VAL A 266 -15.49 15.53 -2.58
C VAL A 266 -16.02 16.68 -3.40
N VAL A 267 -16.78 16.34 -4.44
CA VAL A 267 -17.34 17.29 -5.41
C VAL A 267 -18.85 17.08 -5.52
N TRP A 268 -19.63 18.15 -5.45
CA TRP A 268 -21.09 18.09 -5.56
C TRP A 268 -21.68 19.38 -6.12
N GLY A 269 -22.95 19.31 -6.54
CA GLY A 269 -23.78 20.49 -6.82
C GLY A 269 -24.83 20.64 -5.72
N ASP A 270 -25.17 21.87 -5.36
CA ASP A 270 -26.17 22.19 -4.33
C ASP A 270 -27.34 22.97 -4.95
N PRO A 271 -28.60 22.58 -4.72
CA PRO A 271 -29.76 23.26 -5.32
C PRO A 271 -29.87 24.73 -4.94
N ASN A 272 -29.27 25.15 -3.82
CA ASN A 272 -29.29 26.53 -3.33
C ASN A 272 -28.11 27.38 -3.84
N VAL A 273 -27.17 26.79 -4.59
CA VAL A 273 -25.98 27.46 -5.10
C VAL A 273 -25.93 27.33 -6.62
N GLY A 274 -25.97 28.47 -7.33
CA GLY A 274 -25.95 28.48 -8.80
C GLY A 274 -27.05 27.62 -9.46
N GLY A 275 -28.17 27.40 -8.77
CA GLY A 275 -29.25 26.49 -9.23
C GLY A 275 -28.77 25.04 -9.41
N GLY A 276 -27.83 24.57 -8.60
CA GLY A 276 -27.24 23.24 -8.71
C GLY A 276 -26.12 23.12 -9.74
N ARG A 277 -25.87 24.15 -10.57
CA ARG A 277 -24.88 24.07 -11.66
C ARG A 277 -23.47 24.48 -11.25
N GLU A 278 -23.35 25.14 -10.11
CA GLU A 278 -22.06 25.50 -9.56
C GLU A 278 -21.43 24.28 -8.88
N THR A 279 -20.17 24.03 -9.20
CA THR A 279 -19.42 22.94 -8.59
C THR A 279 -18.88 23.38 -7.23
N LEU A 280 -19.28 22.67 -6.19
CA LEU A 280 -18.72 22.79 -4.86
C LEU A 280 -17.71 21.66 -4.65
N SER A 281 -16.64 21.97 -3.91
CA SER A 281 -15.67 20.96 -3.50
C SER A 281 -15.12 21.25 -2.11
N ALA A 282 -14.68 20.20 -1.43
CA ALA A 282 -14.05 20.29 -0.13
C ALA A 282 -13.05 19.16 0.08
N ASP A 283 -12.01 19.42 0.87
CA ASP A 283 -11.07 18.40 1.34
C ASP A 283 -11.68 17.66 2.53
N LEU A 284 -11.80 16.33 2.43
CA LEU A 284 -12.35 15.48 3.49
C LEU A 284 -11.46 15.43 4.74
N GLU A 285 -10.16 15.74 4.63
CA GLU A 285 -9.30 15.89 5.82
C GLU A 285 -9.68 17.14 6.64
N GLU A 286 -10.14 18.20 5.96
CA GLU A 286 -10.50 19.47 6.60
C GLU A 286 -11.99 19.52 6.96
N GLN A 287 -12.84 18.91 6.15
CA GLN A 287 -14.30 18.90 6.29
C GLN A 287 -14.87 17.49 6.09
N PRO A 288 -14.78 16.60 7.11
CA PRO A 288 -15.19 15.19 6.99
C PRO A 288 -16.68 14.98 6.67
N TRP A 289 -17.52 15.98 6.92
CA TRP A 289 -18.97 15.95 6.67
C TRP A 289 -19.38 16.62 5.35
N ALA A 290 -18.41 17.06 4.54
CA ALA A 290 -18.69 17.72 3.28
C ALA A 290 -19.45 16.82 2.29
N GLY A 291 -20.22 17.46 1.41
CA GLY A 291 -21.11 16.81 0.47
C GLY A 291 -22.52 17.35 0.54
N LEU A 292 -23.36 16.92 -0.40
CA LEU A 292 -24.75 17.32 -0.46
C LEU A 292 -25.52 16.80 0.76
N ASP A 293 -26.10 17.72 1.54
CA ASP A 293 -26.98 17.43 2.68
C ASP A 293 -28.05 18.52 2.81
N VAL A 294 -28.94 18.57 1.82
CA VAL A 294 -30.00 19.58 1.76
C VAL A 294 -31.35 18.89 1.74
N THR A 295 -32.25 19.40 2.58
CA THR A 295 -33.64 18.96 2.67
C THR A 295 -34.60 20.14 2.61
N LYS A 296 -35.80 19.93 2.08
CA LYS A 296 -36.92 20.88 2.15
C LYS A 296 -38.23 20.14 2.39
N THR A 297 -39.19 20.78 3.04
CA THR A 297 -40.53 20.21 3.27
C THR A 297 -41.52 20.84 2.32
N VAL A 298 -42.27 20.02 1.58
CA VAL A 298 -43.34 20.47 0.66
C VAL A 298 -44.61 19.71 1.01
N GLY A 299 -45.59 20.41 1.58
CA GLY A 299 -46.77 19.78 2.18
C GLY A 299 -46.38 18.93 3.39
N ASP A 300 -46.77 17.67 3.37
CA ASP A 300 -46.48 16.66 4.40
C ASP A 300 -45.24 15.79 4.07
N ARG A 301 -44.52 16.10 2.97
CA ARG A 301 -43.40 15.28 2.49
C ARG A 301 -42.07 16.00 2.65
N VAL A 302 -41.08 15.26 3.14
CA VAL A 302 -39.68 15.70 3.18
C VAL A 302 -39.01 15.33 1.85
N TRP A 303 -38.48 16.34 1.18
CA TRP A 303 -37.67 16.19 -0.02
C TRP A 303 -36.20 16.31 0.35
N ARG A 304 -35.37 15.46 -0.25
CA ARG A 304 -33.92 15.43 -0.08
C ARG A 304 -33.27 15.66 -1.42
N ALA A 305 -32.17 16.40 -1.45
CA ALA A 305 -31.38 16.58 -2.65
C ALA A 305 -30.45 15.37 -2.87
N ALA A 306 -30.29 14.93 -4.12
CA ALA A 306 -29.31 13.91 -4.49
C ALA A 306 -28.75 14.16 -5.89
N LEU A 307 -27.48 13.81 -6.07
CA LEU A 307 -26.87 13.66 -7.39
C LEU A 307 -27.26 12.27 -7.93
N ILE A 308 -27.77 12.22 -9.15
CA ILE A 308 -28.25 10.97 -9.77
C ILE A 308 -27.34 10.58 -10.94
N ASP A 309 -26.92 9.32 -11.00
CA ASP A 309 -26.00 8.82 -12.03
C ASP A 309 -26.66 8.53 -13.40
N GLY A 310 -27.95 8.19 -13.39
CA GLY A 310 -28.73 7.79 -14.54
C GLY A 310 -29.92 8.71 -14.82
N PRO A 311 -30.49 8.63 -16.04
CA PRO A 311 -31.63 9.43 -16.42
C PRO A 311 -32.87 9.07 -15.59
N VAL A 312 -33.60 10.10 -15.18
CA VAL A 312 -34.85 9.97 -14.43
C VAL A 312 -35.90 10.98 -14.91
N GLU A 313 -37.13 10.82 -14.44
CA GLU A 313 -38.27 11.65 -14.78
C GLU A 313 -38.95 12.15 -13.51
N ALA A 314 -39.29 13.45 -13.47
CA ALA A 314 -40.06 14.03 -12.39
C ALA A 314 -41.44 13.37 -12.29
N GLY A 315 -41.87 13.07 -11.07
CA GLY A 315 -43.11 12.37 -10.77
C GLY A 315 -43.05 10.85 -10.95
N LYS A 316 -41.91 10.25 -11.31
CA LYS A 316 -41.75 8.79 -11.33
C LYS A 316 -41.16 8.25 -10.03
N THR A 317 -41.53 7.00 -9.73
CA THR A 317 -41.00 6.23 -8.60
C THR A 317 -40.03 5.19 -9.14
N TYR A 318 -38.89 5.08 -8.48
CA TYR A 318 -37.82 4.15 -8.78
C TYR A 318 -37.61 3.23 -7.57
N PRO A 319 -37.21 1.96 -7.78
CA PRO A 319 -36.72 1.11 -6.70
C PRO A 319 -35.47 1.70 -6.03
N ALA A 320 -35.04 1.11 -4.92
CA ALA A 320 -33.81 1.50 -4.24
C ALA A 320 -32.62 1.59 -5.22
N SER A 321 -31.70 2.53 -4.95
CA SER A 321 -30.49 2.75 -5.74
C SER A 321 -29.81 1.44 -6.15
N HIS A 322 -29.43 1.33 -7.42
CA HIS A 322 -28.75 0.17 -8.00
C HIS A 322 -29.52 -1.18 -7.93
N THR A 323 -30.81 -1.18 -7.58
CA THR A 323 -31.65 -2.40 -7.70
C THR A 323 -31.71 -2.86 -9.15
N ARG A 324 -31.50 -4.16 -9.39
CA ARG A 324 -31.60 -4.75 -10.73
C ARG A 324 -33.06 -4.73 -11.21
N LEU A 325 -33.29 -4.11 -12.36
CA LEU A 325 -34.58 -3.99 -13.01
C LEU A 325 -34.88 -5.22 -13.89
N PRO A 326 -36.15 -5.44 -14.31
CA PRO A 326 -36.53 -6.59 -15.14
C PRO A 326 -35.81 -6.68 -16.49
N ASP A 327 -35.36 -5.55 -17.02
CA ASP A 327 -34.57 -5.45 -18.26
C ASP A 327 -33.07 -5.72 -18.05
N GLY A 328 -32.66 -6.03 -16.81
CA GLY A 328 -31.28 -6.29 -16.43
C GLY A 328 -30.45 -5.04 -16.13
N THR A 329 -30.99 -3.84 -16.35
CA THR A 329 -30.33 -2.58 -15.95
C THR A 329 -30.42 -2.36 -14.44
N LEU A 330 -29.73 -1.34 -13.92
CA LEU A 330 -29.79 -0.96 -12.51
C LEU A 330 -30.61 0.34 -12.37
N SER A 331 -31.43 0.41 -11.32
CA SER A 331 -32.06 1.66 -10.89
C SER A 331 -30.98 2.71 -10.63
N PRO A 332 -31.17 3.97 -11.05
CA PRO A 332 -30.17 5.02 -10.84
C PRO A 332 -29.77 5.19 -9.36
N GLY A 333 -28.49 5.41 -9.12
CA GLY A 333 -27.90 5.63 -7.80
C GLY A 333 -28.06 7.07 -7.32
N LEU A 334 -28.52 7.22 -6.07
CA LEU A 334 -28.56 8.48 -5.34
C LEU A 334 -27.24 8.71 -4.61
N ASN A 335 -26.53 9.79 -4.95
CA ASN A 335 -25.21 10.13 -4.42
C ASN A 335 -25.24 11.49 -3.72
N ARG A 336 -24.36 11.66 -2.72
CA ARG A 336 -24.14 12.94 -2.03
C ARG A 336 -23.01 13.76 -2.67
N TYR A 337 -22.08 13.09 -3.34
CA TYR A 337 -20.90 13.68 -3.96
C TYR A 337 -20.22 12.65 -4.86
N GLU A 338 -19.26 13.10 -5.66
CA GLU A 338 -18.20 12.26 -6.22
C GLU A 338 -16.91 12.51 -5.44
N ALA A 339 -16.25 11.44 -4.97
CA ALA A 339 -14.95 11.56 -4.32
C ALA A 339 -13.82 11.43 -5.33
N ALA A 340 -12.84 12.31 -5.25
CA ALA A 340 -11.67 12.30 -6.11
C ALA A 340 -10.37 12.41 -5.31
N LEU A 341 -9.32 11.75 -5.79
CA LEU A 341 -7.96 12.00 -5.34
C LEU A 341 -7.41 13.21 -6.12
N GLU A 342 -7.29 14.37 -5.48
CA GLU A 342 -6.47 15.47 -6.00
C GLU A 342 -5.00 15.07 -5.81
N PHE A 343 -4.28 14.89 -6.90
CA PHE A 343 -2.87 14.48 -6.86
C PHE A 343 -2.00 15.43 -7.66
N SER A 344 -1.01 16.00 -6.98
CA SER A 344 -0.05 16.95 -7.55
C SER A 344 1.37 16.39 -7.55
N HIS A 345 2.00 16.29 -8.72
CA HIS A 345 3.40 15.91 -8.86
C HIS A 345 4.01 16.58 -10.11
N GLY A 346 5.29 16.95 -10.04
CA GLY A 346 6.00 17.49 -11.22
C GLY A 346 5.42 18.79 -11.81
N GLY A 347 4.72 19.60 -11.00
CA GLY A 347 4.05 20.82 -11.46
C GLY A 347 2.69 20.60 -12.13
N GLN A 348 2.22 19.35 -12.17
CA GLN A 348 0.88 18.99 -12.67
C GLN A 348 -0.02 18.58 -11.50
N THR A 349 -1.28 19.00 -11.54
CA THR A 349 -2.35 18.51 -10.67
C THR A 349 -3.39 17.82 -11.54
N ARG A 350 -3.87 16.66 -11.10
CA ARG A 350 -4.97 15.92 -11.71
C ARG A 350 -5.96 15.49 -10.63
N TYR A 351 -7.21 15.35 -11.02
CA TYR A 351 -8.30 14.90 -10.15
C TYR A 351 -8.79 13.54 -10.62
N TYR A 352 -8.59 12.55 -9.78
CA TYR A 352 -8.81 11.14 -10.07
C TYR A 352 -10.09 10.68 -9.38
N ALA A 353 -11.21 10.76 -10.09
CA ALA A 353 -12.54 10.45 -9.56
C ALA A 353 -12.76 8.93 -9.45
N GLY A 354 -13.22 8.49 -8.28
CA GLY A 354 -13.29 7.08 -7.90
C GLY A 354 -14.28 6.26 -8.74
N GLY A 355 -13.78 5.65 -9.81
CA GLY A 355 -14.60 4.85 -10.74
C GLY A 355 -15.28 5.67 -11.84
N ALA A 356 -14.81 6.90 -12.08
CA ALA A 356 -15.45 7.84 -13.00
C ALA A 356 -14.51 8.44 -14.06
N GLY A 357 -13.23 8.66 -13.74
CA GLY A 357 -12.25 9.16 -14.70
C GLY A 357 -11.20 10.10 -14.12
N VAL A 358 -10.44 10.74 -15.01
CA VAL A 358 -9.35 11.66 -14.67
C VAL A 358 -9.63 13.04 -15.28
N PHE A 359 -9.50 14.08 -14.47
CA PHE A 359 -9.86 15.44 -14.83
C PHE A 359 -8.72 16.43 -14.55
N ASP A 360 -8.71 17.54 -15.30
CA ASP A 360 -7.77 18.65 -15.10
C ASP A 360 -8.18 19.58 -13.94
N SER A 361 -9.47 19.62 -13.60
CA SER A 361 -10.01 20.44 -12.52
C SER A 361 -11.22 19.75 -11.87
N ALA A 362 -11.75 20.34 -10.78
CA ALA A 362 -12.88 19.76 -10.05
C ALA A 362 -14.23 20.00 -10.75
N GLU A 363 -14.38 21.11 -11.46
CA GLU A 363 -15.61 21.51 -12.16
C GLU A 363 -16.19 20.43 -13.10
N PRO A 364 -15.41 19.80 -14.01
CA PRO A 364 -15.96 18.78 -14.91
C PRO A 364 -16.40 17.49 -14.20
N ILE A 365 -16.00 17.26 -12.94
CA ILE A 365 -16.38 16.08 -12.16
C ILE A 365 -17.88 16.08 -11.86
N LEU A 366 -18.52 17.25 -11.78
CA LEU A 366 -19.98 17.28 -11.59
C LEU A 366 -20.73 16.62 -12.77
N GLY A 367 -20.12 16.60 -13.96
CA GLY A 367 -20.64 15.93 -15.17
C GLY A 367 -20.61 14.40 -15.13
N VAL A 368 -19.99 13.80 -14.10
CA VAL A 368 -20.04 12.36 -13.88
C VAL A 368 -21.48 11.91 -13.63
N PHE A 369 -22.26 12.74 -12.94
CA PHE A 369 -23.69 12.53 -12.68
C PHE A 369 -24.54 12.93 -13.89
N TRP A 370 -25.69 12.29 -14.04
CA TRP A 370 -26.71 12.75 -14.99
C TRP A 370 -27.31 14.09 -14.57
N GLY A 371 -27.58 14.27 -13.27
CA GLY A 371 -28.17 15.51 -12.77
C GLY A 371 -28.27 15.59 -11.25
N LEU A 372 -28.93 16.65 -10.79
CA LEU A 372 -29.31 16.91 -9.40
C LEU A 372 -30.83 16.94 -9.31
N ILE A 373 -31.36 16.21 -8.34
CA ILE A 373 -32.80 16.04 -8.15
C ILE A 373 -33.21 16.34 -6.71
N TRP A 374 -34.47 16.73 -6.54
CA TRP A 374 -35.19 16.54 -5.30
C TRP A 374 -35.94 15.21 -5.37
N PHE A 375 -35.79 14.38 -4.35
CA PHE A 375 -36.53 13.13 -4.21
C PHE A 375 -37.17 13.02 -2.83
N SER A 376 -38.18 12.17 -2.72
CA SER A 376 -38.73 11.76 -1.43
C SER A 376 -38.76 10.22 -1.34
N SER A 377 -38.93 9.70 -0.12
CA SER A 377 -39.02 8.26 0.09
C SER A 377 -40.25 7.65 -0.58
N ALA A 378 -40.08 6.43 -1.08
CA ALA A 378 -41.14 5.58 -1.60
C ALA A 378 -41.06 4.18 -0.94
N PRO A 379 -42.08 3.30 -1.11
CA PRO A 379 -42.07 1.97 -0.53
C PRO A 379 -40.85 1.13 -0.93
N ASN A 380 -40.48 0.14 -0.10
CA ASN A 380 -39.37 -0.78 -0.32
C ASN A 380 -38.02 -0.08 -0.53
N ASP A 381 -37.76 0.97 0.27
CA ASP A 381 -36.56 1.81 0.19
C ASP A 381 -36.35 2.48 -1.18
N GLY A 382 -37.41 2.52 -2.00
CA GLY A 382 -37.41 3.25 -3.26
C GLY A 382 -37.45 4.76 -3.06
N TYR A 383 -37.39 5.48 -4.18
CA TYR A 383 -37.47 6.93 -4.19
C TYR A 383 -38.41 7.44 -5.27
N ARG A 384 -39.09 8.53 -4.99
CA ARG A 384 -39.87 9.28 -5.97
C ARG A 384 -39.13 10.55 -6.34
N VAL A 385 -38.88 10.76 -7.62
CA VAL A 385 -38.30 12.01 -8.12
C VAL A 385 -39.39 13.06 -8.10
N GLU A 386 -39.20 14.12 -7.31
CA GLU A 386 -40.17 15.20 -7.17
C GLU A 386 -39.89 16.31 -8.18
N GLU A 387 -38.60 16.65 -8.35
CA GLU A 387 -38.16 17.75 -9.19
C GLU A 387 -36.74 17.47 -9.71
N ILE A 388 -36.47 17.80 -10.98
CA ILE A 388 -35.11 17.79 -11.55
C ILE A 388 -34.58 19.22 -11.47
N VAL A 389 -33.56 19.45 -10.65
CA VAL A 389 -32.98 20.78 -10.40
C VAL A 389 -32.06 21.18 -11.54
N ALA A 390 -31.16 20.27 -11.91
CA ALA A 390 -30.20 20.48 -12.98
C ALA A 390 -29.87 19.15 -13.66
N THR A 391 -29.58 19.22 -14.96
CA THR A 391 -28.97 18.14 -15.74
C THR A 391 -27.55 18.55 -16.12
N TYR A 392 -26.58 17.68 -15.93
CA TYR A 392 -25.16 17.97 -16.16
C TYR A 392 -24.66 17.37 -17.48
N ARG A 393 -25.20 16.20 -17.86
CA ARG A 393 -24.94 15.61 -19.17
C ARG A 393 -25.87 16.22 -20.21
N SER A 394 -25.36 17.16 -21.01
CA SER A 394 -25.95 17.44 -22.30
C SER A 394 -25.68 16.25 -23.22
N SER A 395 -26.73 15.68 -23.79
CA SER A 395 -26.67 14.76 -24.93
C SER A 395 -25.70 15.24 -26.01
N GLY A 396 -24.55 14.56 -26.14
CA GLY A 396 -23.64 14.66 -27.28
C GLY A 396 -22.23 15.15 -26.94
N GLY A 397 -21.26 14.22 -26.91
CA GLY A 397 -19.83 14.57 -26.82
C GLY A 397 -18.99 13.49 -26.15
N GLY A 398 -18.87 12.33 -26.79
CA GLY A 398 -17.95 11.24 -26.46
C GLY A 398 -17.83 10.32 -27.64
#